data_AF-A0A251WHE5-F1
#
_entry.id   AF-A0A251WHE5-F1
#
_cell.length_a   1.000
_cell.length_b   1.000
_cell.length_c   1.000
_cell.angle_alpha   90.00
_cell.angle_beta   90.00
_cell.angle_gamma   90.00
#
_symmetry.space_group_name_H-M   'P 1'
#
loop_
_entity.id
_entity.type
_entity.pdbx_description
1 polymer ?
#
loop_
_entity_poly.entity_id
_entity_poly.type
_entity_poly.pdbx_seq_one_letter_code
_entity_poly.pdbx_strand_id
1 'polypeptide(L)'
;PLANRGHDHAHIVASRIRLDGTTVSDSWDYRRSEAVIRQLEQEYGLRSLHSSQEKDCRSSTTGEQRLLARTGEESVRVQLQRSLDQITRYSLTMPQLIEQLQQQGINVRVSNQQTDQIKGISYELKGIAFSGTHLGKAYTFTGLQKYRGVDYESCRDNESIKKLIEKSISSSAEIRIETKSFTQILNTENSRKSKNESKNEQESKILKNCPRELEL
;
A
#
# COMPACT_ATOMS: atom_id res chain seq x y z
N PRO A 1 -39.62 12.90 -10.44
CA PRO A 1 -39.16 11.52 -10.12
C PRO A 1 -38.64 10.81 -11.38
N LEU A 2 -37.31 10.82 -11.60
CA LEU A 2 -36.67 10.25 -12.79
C LEU A 2 -35.59 9.25 -12.35
N ALA A 3 -35.89 7.95 -12.42
CA ALA A 3 -34.87 6.90 -12.44
C ALA A 3 -35.48 5.57 -12.91
N ASN A 4 -35.71 5.44 -14.22
CA ASN A 4 -35.66 4.12 -14.86
C ASN A 4 -34.60 4.23 -15.96
N ARG A 5 -33.37 3.81 -15.65
CA ARG A 5 -32.31 3.70 -16.65
C ARG A 5 -32.56 2.37 -17.35
N GLY A 6 -33.05 2.42 -18.59
CA GLY A 6 -33.55 1.29 -19.37
C GLY A 6 -32.52 0.20 -19.64
N HIS A 7 -32.22 -0.58 -18.61
CA HIS A 7 -31.46 -1.81 -18.68
C HIS A 7 -32.39 -2.98 -18.38
N ASP A 8 -32.29 -4.02 -19.20
CA ASP A 8 -32.96 -5.27 -18.95
C ASP A 8 -32.41 -5.87 -17.64
N HIS A 9 -33.28 -6.09 -16.66
CA HIS A 9 -32.94 -6.75 -15.42
C HIS A 9 -33.94 -7.87 -15.15
N ALA A 10 -33.43 -8.99 -14.64
CA ALA A 10 -34.24 -10.11 -14.20
C ALA A 10 -34.20 -10.18 -12.67
N HIS A 11 -35.37 -10.45 -12.06
CA HIS A 11 -35.46 -10.75 -10.63
C HIS A 11 -35.48 -12.28 -10.45
N ILE A 12 -34.49 -12.81 -9.74
CA ILE A 12 -34.45 -14.21 -9.33
C ILE A 12 -34.87 -14.28 -7.86
N VAL A 13 -35.94 -15.01 -7.58
CA VAL A 13 -36.39 -15.30 -6.21
C VAL A 13 -36.00 -16.74 -5.88
N ALA A 14 -35.21 -16.92 -4.82
CA ALA A 14 -34.79 -18.23 -4.35
C ALA A 14 -35.12 -18.40 -2.86
N SER A 15 -35.60 -19.58 -2.47
CA SER A 15 -35.86 -19.97 -1.09
C SER A 15 -34.75 -20.88 -0.57
N ARG A 16 -34.31 -20.65 0.68
CA ARG A 16 -33.42 -21.57 1.41
C ARG A 16 -34.16 -22.71 2.10
N ILE A 17 -35.48 -22.63 2.18
CA ILE A 17 -36.29 -23.66 2.81
C ILE A 17 -36.64 -24.70 1.76
N ARG A 18 -36.20 -25.93 1.98
CA ARG A 18 -36.53 -27.09 1.16
C ARG A 18 -37.99 -27.51 1.40
N LEU A 19 -38.51 -28.33 0.50
CA LEU A 19 -39.88 -28.87 0.60
C LEU A 19 -40.09 -29.75 1.84
N ASP A 20 -39.01 -30.27 2.43
CA ASP A 20 -39.00 -31.06 3.67
C ASP A 20 -38.92 -30.17 4.94
N GLY A 21 -38.95 -28.85 4.80
CA GLY A 21 -38.83 -27.89 5.91
C GLY A 21 -37.40 -27.68 6.42
N THR A 22 -36.40 -28.39 5.86
CA THR A 22 -35.00 -28.19 6.24
C THR A 22 -34.40 -26.98 5.54
N THR A 23 -33.41 -26.36 6.16
CA THR A 23 -32.72 -25.18 5.60
C THR A 23 -31.48 -25.62 4.83
N VAL A 24 -31.31 -25.09 3.61
CA VAL A 24 -30.07 -25.24 2.84
C VAL A 24 -28.92 -24.63 3.62
N SER A 25 -27.90 -25.45 3.89
CA SER A 25 -26.66 -25.01 4.54
C SER A 25 -25.90 -24.02 3.67
N ASP A 26 -25.38 -22.97 4.31
CA ASP A 26 -24.49 -21.94 3.77
C ASP A 26 -23.00 -22.32 3.83
N SER A 27 -22.68 -23.50 4.39
CA SER A 27 -21.31 -23.95 4.54
C SER A 27 -20.66 -24.18 3.17
N TRP A 28 -19.52 -23.52 2.96
CA TRP A 28 -18.74 -23.57 1.71
C TRP A 28 -19.54 -23.19 0.46
N ASP A 29 -20.60 -22.39 0.61
CA ASP A 29 -21.51 -22.09 -0.50
C ASP A 29 -20.81 -21.43 -1.69
N TYR A 30 -19.83 -20.57 -1.41
CA TYR A 30 -18.95 -20.00 -2.44
C TYR A 30 -18.21 -21.06 -3.26
N ARG A 31 -17.65 -22.09 -2.61
CA ARG A 31 -16.93 -23.16 -3.33
C ARG A 31 -17.86 -24.06 -4.12
N ARG A 32 -19.04 -24.39 -3.54
CA ARG A 32 -20.05 -25.22 -4.21
C ARG A 32 -20.64 -24.49 -5.42
N SER A 33 -20.98 -23.21 -5.27
CA SER A 33 -21.46 -22.39 -6.38
C SER A 33 -20.40 -22.21 -7.47
N GLU A 34 -19.13 -21.98 -7.13
CA GLU A 34 -18.03 -21.94 -8.12
C GLU A 34 -17.94 -23.25 -8.92
N ALA A 35 -18.07 -24.41 -8.27
CA ALA A 35 -18.05 -25.70 -8.96
C ALA A 35 -19.24 -25.88 -9.93
N VAL A 36 -20.46 -25.50 -9.51
CA VAL A 36 -21.65 -25.56 -10.36
C VAL A 36 -21.54 -24.59 -11.54
N ILE A 37 -21.03 -23.38 -11.33
CA ILE A 37 -20.81 -22.40 -12.40
C ILE A 37 -19.84 -22.97 -13.44
N ARG A 38 -18.74 -23.60 -13.04
CA ARG A 38 -17.79 -24.23 -13.99
C ARG A 38 -18.42 -25.36 -14.79
N GLN A 39 -19.29 -26.16 -14.17
CA GLN A 39 -20.03 -27.20 -14.89
C GLN A 39 -20.95 -26.59 -15.95
N LEU A 40 -21.67 -25.52 -15.59
CA LEU A 40 -22.52 -24.79 -16.53
C LEU A 40 -21.71 -24.11 -17.64
N GLU A 41 -20.52 -23.58 -17.35
CA GLU A 41 -19.63 -23.02 -18.37
C GLU A 41 -19.25 -24.08 -19.42
N GLN A 42 -18.93 -25.30 -18.99
CA GLN A 42 -18.58 -26.40 -19.89
C GLN A 42 -19.79 -26.91 -20.67
N GLU A 43 -20.93 -27.12 -20.01
CA GLU A 43 -22.15 -27.66 -20.60
C GLU A 43 -22.72 -26.73 -21.68
N TYR A 44 -22.71 -25.42 -21.43
CA TYR A 44 -23.27 -24.41 -22.33
C TYR A 44 -22.22 -23.73 -23.22
N GLY A 45 -20.97 -24.20 -23.19
CA GLY A 45 -19.87 -23.62 -23.99
C GLY A 45 -19.61 -22.15 -23.69
N LEU A 46 -19.87 -21.69 -22.46
CA LEU A 46 -19.65 -20.32 -22.04
C LEU A 46 -18.15 -20.05 -21.85
N ARG A 47 -17.77 -18.78 -21.91
CA ARG A 47 -16.39 -18.36 -21.65
C ARG A 47 -16.01 -18.71 -20.21
N SER A 48 -15.09 -19.66 -20.04
CA SER A 48 -14.61 -20.01 -18.70
C SER A 48 -13.86 -18.86 -18.04
N LEU A 49 -14.27 -18.52 -16.82
CA LEU A 49 -13.59 -17.51 -16.00
C LEU A 49 -12.40 -18.14 -15.28
N HIS A 50 -11.24 -17.46 -15.30
CA HIS A 50 -10.05 -17.89 -14.56
C HIS A 50 -10.39 -18.19 -13.10
N SER A 51 -9.88 -19.30 -12.58
CA SER A 51 -10.27 -19.77 -11.25
C SER A 51 -9.90 -18.78 -10.15
N SER A 52 -10.67 -18.77 -9.06
CA SER A 52 -10.34 -17.97 -7.87
C SER A 52 -8.97 -18.33 -7.26
N GLN A 53 -8.47 -19.53 -7.57
CA GLN A 53 -7.22 -20.11 -7.08
C GLN A 53 -6.00 -19.78 -7.96
N GLU A 54 -6.20 -19.44 -9.23
CA GLU A 54 -5.16 -18.98 -10.18
C GLU A 54 -4.88 -17.47 -10.08
N LYS A 55 -5.40 -16.80 -9.05
CA LYS A 55 -5.05 -15.41 -8.79
C LYS A 55 -3.73 -15.35 -8.03
N ASP A 56 -2.63 -15.27 -8.77
CA ASP A 56 -1.28 -15.02 -8.21
C ASP A 56 -1.23 -13.73 -7.37
N CYS A 57 -2.15 -12.78 -7.64
CA CYS A 57 -2.30 -11.53 -6.92
C CYS A 57 -3.64 -11.45 -6.19
N ARG A 58 -3.65 -10.87 -4.98
CA ARG A 58 -4.91 -10.46 -4.34
C ARG A 58 -5.58 -9.40 -5.21
N SER A 59 -6.86 -9.60 -5.52
CA SER A 59 -7.68 -8.58 -6.18
C SER A 59 -7.67 -7.30 -5.36
N SER A 60 -7.66 -6.16 -6.05
CA SER A 60 -7.80 -4.84 -5.42
C SER A 60 -9.04 -4.82 -4.51
N THR A 61 -8.89 -4.29 -3.32
CA THR A 61 -10.01 -4.20 -2.37
C THR A 61 -11.04 -3.20 -2.91
N THR A 62 -12.33 -3.38 -2.61
CA THR A 62 -13.37 -2.39 -2.98
C THR A 62 -13.04 -0.97 -2.50
N GLY A 63 -12.36 -0.83 -1.34
CA GLY A 63 -11.86 0.45 -0.86
C GLY A 63 -10.75 1.06 -1.73
N GLU A 64 -9.88 0.23 -2.31
CA GLU A 64 -8.81 0.67 -3.22
C GLU A 64 -9.38 1.09 -4.58
N GLN A 65 -10.37 0.37 -5.08
CA GLN A 65 -11.10 0.75 -6.30
C GLN A 65 -11.86 2.06 -6.11
N ARG A 66 -12.50 2.26 -4.96
CA ARG A 66 -13.18 3.52 -4.61
C ARG A 66 -12.20 4.68 -4.43
N LEU A 67 -11.01 4.43 -3.87
CA LEU A 67 -9.96 5.45 -3.74
C LEU A 67 -9.49 5.91 -5.12
N LEU A 68 -9.09 4.97 -5.99
CA LEU A 68 -8.70 5.24 -7.38
C LEU A 68 -9.76 6.04 -8.13
N ALA A 69 -11.02 5.63 -8.02
CA ALA A 69 -12.14 6.33 -8.66
C ALA A 69 -12.38 7.75 -8.11
N ARG A 70 -11.97 8.03 -6.86
CA ARG A 70 -12.21 9.32 -6.18
C ARG A 70 -11.04 10.29 -6.30
N THR A 71 -9.81 9.82 -6.16
CA THR A 71 -8.61 10.68 -6.13
C THR A 71 -7.78 10.60 -7.41
N GLY A 72 -8.00 9.61 -8.28
CA GLY A 72 -7.19 9.39 -9.48
C GLY A 72 -5.77 8.86 -9.19
N GLU A 73 -5.42 8.67 -7.92
CA GLU A 73 -4.10 8.19 -7.49
C GLU A 73 -4.16 6.70 -7.10
N GLU A 74 -3.20 5.91 -7.61
CA GLU A 74 -2.99 4.52 -7.21
C GLU A 74 -2.58 4.44 -5.73
N SER A 75 -3.14 3.49 -4.97
CA SER A 75 -2.71 3.27 -3.59
C SER A 75 -1.24 2.84 -3.53
N VAL A 76 -0.52 3.17 -2.45
CA VAL A 76 0.89 2.76 -2.27
C VAL A 76 1.06 1.24 -2.41
N ARG A 77 0.05 0.47 -1.99
CA ARG A 77 0.00 -0.98 -2.18
C ARG A 77 0.01 -1.37 -3.66
N VAL A 78 -0.80 -0.74 -4.50
CA VAL A 78 -0.84 -0.99 -5.96
C VAL A 78 0.46 -0.56 -6.62
N GLN A 79 1.03 0.58 -6.21
CA GLN A 79 2.34 1.05 -6.69
C GLN A 79 3.45 0.02 -6.37
N LEU A 80 3.46 -0.54 -5.16
CA LEU A 80 4.40 -1.59 -4.77
C LEU A 80 4.23 -2.86 -5.60
N GLN A 81 2.99 -3.35 -5.76
CA GLN A 81 2.70 -4.54 -6.56
C GLN A 81 3.18 -4.35 -8.02
N ARG A 82 2.85 -3.21 -8.63
CA ARG A 82 3.27 -2.89 -10.01
C ARG A 82 4.78 -2.84 -10.15
N SER A 83 5.48 -2.21 -9.21
CA SER A 83 6.95 -2.09 -9.24
C SER A 83 7.62 -3.46 -9.09
N LEU A 84 7.12 -4.29 -8.15
CA LEU A 84 7.58 -5.67 -7.97
C LEU A 84 7.32 -6.51 -9.23
N ASP A 85 6.14 -6.40 -9.84
CA ASP A 85 5.81 -7.11 -11.07
C ASP A 85 6.67 -6.68 -12.26
N GLN A 86 7.03 -5.40 -12.37
CA GLN A 86 7.91 -4.91 -13.41
C GLN A 86 9.33 -5.45 -13.28
N ILE A 87 9.89 -5.42 -12.06
CA ILE A 87 11.26 -5.90 -11.81
C ILE A 87 11.34 -7.41 -11.99
N THR A 88 10.37 -8.15 -11.45
CA THR A 88 10.35 -9.62 -11.51
C THR A 88 9.96 -10.23 -12.86
N ARG A 89 9.78 -9.40 -13.92
CA ARG A 89 9.70 -9.92 -15.30
C ARG A 89 10.98 -10.60 -15.75
N TYR A 90 12.11 -10.24 -15.15
CA TYR A 90 13.42 -10.82 -15.41
C TYR A 90 13.77 -11.80 -14.29
N SER A 91 14.40 -12.93 -14.64
CA SER A 91 14.97 -13.84 -13.64
C SER A 91 16.12 -13.14 -12.94
N LEU A 92 15.98 -12.93 -11.63
CA LEU A 92 16.91 -12.18 -10.79
C LEU A 92 17.23 -13.01 -9.54
N THR A 93 18.38 -12.77 -8.94
CA THR A 93 18.65 -13.26 -7.58
C THR A 93 17.98 -12.35 -6.54
N MET A 94 17.72 -12.87 -5.35
CA MET A 94 17.12 -12.10 -4.26
C MET A 94 17.91 -10.82 -3.89
N PRO A 95 19.26 -10.82 -3.81
CA PRO A 95 20.03 -9.60 -3.60
C PRO A 95 19.83 -8.56 -4.72
N GLN A 96 19.80 -8.99 -5.99
CA GLN A 96 19.60 -8.12 -7.14
C GLN A 96 18.21 -7.48 -7.11
N LEU A 97 17.17 -8.26 -6.76
CA LEU A 97 15.83 -7.74 -6.58
C LEU A 97 15.80 -6.63 -5.51
N ILE A 98 16.44 -6.86 -4.35
CA ILE A 98 16.49 -5.90 -3.25
C ILE A 98 17.18 -4.61 -3.70
N GLU A 99 18.31 -4.73 -4.40
CA GLU A 99 19.04 -3.57 -4.92
C GLU A 99 18.19 -2.75 -5.91
N GLN A 100 17.53 -3.41 -6.86
CA GLN A 100 16.64 -2.74 -7.83
C GLN A 100 15.46 -2.03 -7.15
N LEU A 101 14.88 -2.65 -6.13
CA LEU A 101 13.81 -2.03 -5.34
C LEU A 101 14.30 -0.79 -4.58
N GLN A 102 15.48 -0.87 -3.97
CA GLN A 102 16.10 0.26 -3.27
C GLN A 102 16.41 1.41 -4.22
N GLN A 103 16.86 1.12 -5.45
CA GLN A 103 17.08 2.15 -6.50
C GLN A 103 15.79 2.87 -6.91
N GLN A 104 14.63 2.20 -6.82
CA GLN A 104 13.31 2.81 -7.04
C GLN A 104 12.75 3.52 -5.80
N GLY A 105 13.54 3.64 -4.72
CA GLY A 105 13.12 4.25 -3.46
C GLY A 105 12.21 3.37 -2.59
N ILE A 106 12.19 2.06 -2.84
CA ILE A 106 11.46 1.09 -2.03
C ILE A 106 12.44 0.47 -1.03
N ASN A 107 12.22 0.77 0.25
CA ASN A 107 13.01 0.16 1.32
C ASN A 107 12.53 -1.27 1.57
N VAL A 108 13.47 -2.21 1.64
CA VAL A 108 13.19 -3.62 1.86
C VAL A 108 13.74 -4.05 3.21
N ARG A 109 12.94 -4.79 3.97
CA ARG A 109 13.35 -5.41 5.23
C ARG A 109 13.05 -6.90 5.18
N VAL A 110 14.03 -7.74 5.50
CA VAL A 110 13.80 -9.17 5.78
C VAL A 110 13.89 -9.45 7.26
N SER A 111 13.07 -10.40 7.72
CA SER A 111 13.09 -10.89 9.08
C SER A 111 13.64 -12.31 9.11
N ASN A 112 14.56 -12.58 10.03
CA ASN A 112 15.19 -13.88 10.20
C ASN A 112 14.52 -14.65 11.35
N GLN A 113 14.50 -15.98 11.26
CA GLN A 113 14.26 -16.86 12.40
C GLN A 113 15.56 -17.11 13.17
N GLN A 114 15.44 -17.72 14.36
CA GLN A 114 16.58 -18.15 15.19
C GLN A 114 17.57 -19.08 14.45
N THR A 115 17.17 -19.68 13.33
CA THR A 115 17.92 -20.66 12.55
C THR A 115 18.62 -20.10 11.29
N ASP A 116 18.89 -18.79 11.23
CA ASP A 116 19.49 -18.07 10.07
C ASP A 116 18.71 -18.23 8.73
N GLN A 117 17.47 -18.74 8.82
CA GLN A 117 16.52 -18.77 7.70
C GLN A 117 15.68 -17.50 7.68
N ILE A 118 15.49 -16.94 6.49
CA ILE A 118 14.65 -15.76 6.28
C ILE A 118 13.18 -16.17 6.36
N LYS A 119 12.45 -15.63 7.34
CA LYS A 119 11.03 -15.89 7.59
C LYS A 119 10.12 -15.12 6.66
N GLY A 120 10.48 -13.88 6.35
CA GLY A 120 9.60 -12.98 5.63
C GLY A 120 10.26 -11.70 5.15
N ILE A 121 9.55 -11.00 4.29
CA ILE A 121 9.97 -9.77 3.62
C ILE A 121 8.89 -8.69 3.76
N SER A 122 9.31 -7.44 3.91
CA SER A 122 8.45 -6.25 3.99
C SER A 122 9.01 -5.15 3.11
N TYR A 123 8.10 -4.34 2.56
CA TYR A 123 8.39 -3.28 1.61
C TYR A 123 7.84 -1.97 2.13
N GLU A 124 8.63 -0.90 2.04
CA GLU A 124 8.26 0.43 2.50
C GLU A 124 8.46 1.42 1.36
N LEU A 125 7.39 2.15 1.02
CA LEU A 125 7.41 3.19 -0.01
C LEU A 125 6.72 4.43 0.55
N LYS A 126 7.38 5.59 0.42
CA LYS A 126 6.87 6.89 0.92
C LYS A 126 6.48 6.85 2.42
N GLY A 127 7.24 6.10 3.23
CA GLY A 127 7.01 5.96 4.67
C GLY A 127 5.87 5.01 5.06
N ILE A 128 5.22 4.34 4.11
CA ILE A 128 4.17 3.36 4.37
C ILE A 128 4.70 1.96 4.09
N ALA A 129 4.67 1.09 5.11
CA ALA A 129 5.19 -0.26 5.03
C ALA A 129 4.09 -1.32 4.89
N PHE A 130 4.33 -2.31 4.03
CA PHE A 130 3.49 -3.49 3.85
C PHE A 130 4.34 -4.76 3.94
N SER A 131 3.87 -5.77 4.66
CA SER A 131 4.49 -7.11 4.58
C SER A 131 4.17 -7.77 3.24
N GLY A 132 5.03 -8.67 2.78
CA GLY A 132 4.75 -9.48 1.59
C GLY A 132 3.41 -10.21 1.69
N THR A 133 3.07 -10.73 2.87
CA THR A 133 1.76 -11.35 3.13
C THR A 133 0.59 -10.39 2.99
N HIS A 134 0.76 -9.10 3.30
CA HIS A 134 -0.26 -8.09 3.06
C HIS A 134 -0.43 -7.88 1.56
N LEU A 135 0.66 -7.70 0.80
CA LEU A 135 0.63 -7.48 -0.65
C LEU A 135 0.02 -8.66 -1.42
N GLY A 136 0.32 -9.91 -1.02
CA GLY A 136 -0.23 -11.11 -1.63
C GLY A 136 0.75 -12.27 -1.63
N LYS A 137 0.25 -13.48 -1.93
CA LYS A 137 1.05 -14.71 -1.84
C LYS A 137 2.29 -14.68 -2.76
N ALA A 138 2.20 -14.08 -3.94
CA ALA A 138 3.34 -13.93 -4.85
C ALA A 138 4.45 -13.00 -4.34
N TYR A 139 4.16 -12.13 -3.37
CA TYR A 139 5.09 -11.11 -2.86
C TYR A 139 5.66 -11.48 -1.49
N THR A 140 5.44 -12.70 -1.00
CA THR A 140 6.16 -13.22 0.17
C THR A 140 7.56 -13.65 -0.25
N PHE A 141 8.47 -13.82 0.70
CA PHE A 141 9.85 -14.22 0.42
C PHE A 141 9.93 -15.55 -0.37
N THR A 142 9.11 -16.54 0.03
CA THR A 142 8.96 -17.81 -0.68
C THR A 142 8.09 -17.69 -1.93
N GLY A 143 7.16 -16.74 -1.95
CA GLY A 143 6.31 -16.44 -3.09
C GLY A 143 7.09 -15.87 -4.27
N LEU A 144 8.07 -15.01 -4.00
CA LEU A 144 8.96 -14.47 -5.02
C LEU A 144 9.74 -15.58 -5.74
N GLN A 145 10.20 -16.58 -4.99
CA GLN A 145 10.88 -17.74 -5.57
C GLN A 145 9.92 -18.58 -6.43
N LYS A 146 8.74 -18.90 -5.87
CA LYS A 146 7.80 -19.84 -6.50
C LYS A 146 7.01 -19.25 -7.69
N TYR A 147 6.59 -18.00 -7.59
CA TYR A 147 5.64 -17.37 -8.52
C TYR A 147 6.27 -16.30 -9.40
N ARG A 148 7.45 -15.80 -9.03
CA ARG A 148 8.14 -14.70 -9.70
C ARG A 148 9.54 -15.07 -10.19
N GLY A 149 9.94 -16.34 -10.07
CA GLY A 149 11.20 -16.85 -10.60
C GLY A 149 12.45 -16.21 -10.01
N VAL A 150 12.36 -15.70 -8.78
CA VAL A 150 13.49 -15.08 -8.08
C VAL A 150 14.35 -16.18 -7.45
N ASP A 151 15.61 -16.27 -7.85
CA ASP A 151 16.53 -17.27 -7.30
C ASP A 151 17.05 -16.85 -5.92
N TYR A 152 17.16 -17.81 -5.00
CA TYR A 152 17.67 -17.56 -3.65
C TYR A 152 18.35 -18.80 -3.08
N GLU A 153 19.60 -18.62 -2.67
CA GLU A 153 20.38 -19.63 -1.96
C GLU A 153 20.97 -19.04 -0.68
N SER A 154 20.63 -19.63 0.47
CA SER A 154 20.97 -19.06 1.79
C SER A 154 22.48 -18.87 2.00
N CYS A 155 23.32 -19.80 1.52
CA CYS A 155 24.77 -19.72 1.68
C CYS A 155 25.41 -18.64 0.79
N ARG A 156 24.82 -18.36 -0.37
CA ARG A 156 25.33 -17.42 -1.37
C ARG A 156 24.83 -15.99 -1.11
N ASP A 157 23.56 -15.87 -0.75
CA ASP A 157 22.85 -14.60 -0.82
C ASP A 157 22.69 -13.90 0.55
N ASN A 158 22.72 -14.64 1.68
CA ASN A 158 22.47 -14.06 3.00
C ASN A 158 23.40 -12.89 3.35
N GLU A 159 24.69 -13.01 3.06
CA GLU A 159 25.67 -11.97 3.38
C GLU A 159 25.41 -10.70 2.57
N SER A 160 25.13 -10.85 1.26
CA SER A 160 24.80 -9.75 0.35
C SER A 160 23.51 -9.04 0.78
N ILE A 161 22.49 -9.80 1.16
CA ILE A 161 21.21 -9.25 1.66
C ILE A 161 21.43 -8.46 2.95
N LYS A 162 22.22 -8.99 3.91
CA LYS A 162 22.55 -8.29 5.16
C LYS A 162 23.25 -6.95 4.87
N LYS A 163 24.26 -6.95 4.00
CA LYS A 163 24.99 -5.73 3.58
C LYS A 163 24.07 -4.68 2.94
N LEU A 164 23.18 -5.09 2.03
CA LEU A 164 22.23 -4.17 1.36
C LEU A 164 21.25 -3.52 2.34
N ILE A 165 20.82 -4.27 3.35
CA ILE A 165 19.88 -3.76 4.36
C ILE A 165 20.61 -2.80 5.31
N GLU A 166 21.79 -3.17 5.81
CA GLU A 166 22.61 -2.31 6.65
C GLU A 166 22.94 -0.98 5.96
N LYS A 167 23.30 -1.04 4.67
CA LYS A 167 23.54 0.16 3.85
C LYS A 167 22.31 1.08 3.79
N SER A 168 21.12 0.51 3.62
CA SER A 168 19.86 1.29 3.57
C SER A 168 19.47 1.90 4.92
N ILE A 169 19.87 1.25 6.03
CA ILE A 169 19.66 1.77 7.38
C ILE A 169 20.61 2.94 7.67
N SER A 170 21.89 2.82 7.32
CA SER A 170 22.85 3.92 7.49
C SER A 170 22.48 5.14 6.66
N SER A 171 22.11 4.97 5.38
CA SER A 171 21.71 6.09 4.53
C SER A 171 20.42 6.77 5.00
N SER A 172 19.44 6.00 5.50
CA SER A 172 18.21 6.57 6.06
C SER A 172 18.42 7.21 7.44
N ALA A 173 19.41 6.76 8.22
CA ALA A 173 19.80 7.38 9.49
C ALA A 173 20.49 8.74 9.29
N GLU A 174 21.36 8.86 8.29
CA GLU A 174 22.02 10.13 7.93
C GLU A 174 20.99 11.20 7.48
N ILE A 175 20.02 10.83 6.64
CA ILE A 175 18.90 11.70 6.24
C ILE A 175 18.04 12.12 7.45
N ARG A 176 17.89 11.22 8.44
CA ARG A 176 17.15 11.52 9.68
C ARG A 176 17.88 12.49 10.62
N ILE A 177 19.21 12.57 10.52
CA ILE A 177 20.02 13.52 11.30
C ILE A 177 19.93 14.91 10.65
N GLU A 178 19.99 15.00 9.30
CA GLU A 178 19.87 16.27 8.56
C GLU A 178 18.47 16.90 8.67
N THR A 179 17.41 16.08 8.69
CA THR A 179 16.03 16.59 8.88
C THR A 179 15.76 17.05 10.30
N LYS A 180 16.46 16.48 11.31
CA LYS A 180 16.40 16.96 12.71
C LYS A 180 17.16 18.27 12.89
N SER A 181 18.32 18.44 12.26
CA SER A 181 19.04 19.72 12.28
C SER A 181 18.28 20.82 11.53
N PHE A 182 17.65 20.50 10.39
CA PHE A 182 16.81 21.45 9.65
C PHE A 182 15.54 21.87 10.43
N THR A 183 14.89 20.95 11.14
CA THR A 183 13.72 21.27 11.99
C THR A 183 14.09 22.01 13.28
N GLN A 184 15.31 21.86 13.81
CA GLN A 184 15.81 22.71 14.90
C GLN A 184 16.12 24.15 14.44
N ILE A 185 16.60 24.34 13.21
CA ILE A 185 16.86 25.68 12.64
C ILE A 185 15.55 26.45 12.43
N LEU A 186 14.50 25.82 11.90
CA LEU A 186 13.21 26.50 11.70
C LEU A 186 12.47 26.83 13.02
N ASN A 187 12.60 26.01 14.06
CA ASN A 187 12.00 26.29 15.37
C ASN A 187 12.70 27.41 16.14
N THR A 188 14.00 27.63 15.90
CA THR A 188 14.75 28.75 16.52
C THR A 188 14.47 30.09 15.84
N GLU A 189 14.17 30.10 14.54
CA GLU A 189 13.73 31.32 13.82
C GLU A 189 12.30 31.73 14.17
N ASN A 190 11.38 30.78 14.37
CA ASN A 190 10.00 31.09 14.78
C ASN A 190 9.90 31.64 16.22
N SER A 191 10.86 31.31 17.10
CA SER A 191 10.94 31.87 18.45
C SER A 191 11.54 33.28 18.50
N ARG A 192 12.28 33.69 17.45
CA ARG A 192 12.81 35.07 17.29
C ARG A 192 11.78 36.01 16.65
N LYS A 193 10.87 35.48 15.80
CA LYS A 193 9.82 36.29 15.17
C LYS A 193 8.69 36.68 16.14
N SER A 194 8.29 35.79 17.06
CA SER A 194 7.23 36.09 18.04
C SER A 194 7.64 37.11 19.12
N LYS A 195 8.93 37.36 19.33
CA LYS A 195 9.42 38.41 20.26
C LYS A 195 9.52 39.81 19.64
N ASN A 196 9.54 39.93 18.31
CA ASN A 196 9.62 41.24 17.64
C ASN A 196 8.24 41.83 17.34
N GLU A 197 7.19 41.02 17.25
CA GLU A 197 5.82 41.50 17.07
C GLU A 197 5.22 42.09 18.37
N SER A 198 5.63 41.61 19.55
CA SER A 198 5.14 42.13 20.83
C SER A 198 5.73 43.49 21.24
N LYS A 199 6.77 43.98 20.54
CA LYS A 199 7.34 45.32 20.78
C LYS A 199 6.70 46.41 19.91
N ASN A 200 6.18 46.07 18.73
CA ASN A 200 5.56 47.06 17.82
C ASN A 200 4.11 47.45 18.19
N GLU A 201 3.43 46.66 19.03
CA GLU A 201 2.09 47.03 19.52
C GLU A 201 2.08 47.98 20.72
N GLN A 202 3.23 48.18 21.39
CA GLN A 202 3.34 49.12 22.51
C GLN A 202 3.72 50.55 22.08
N GLU A 203 4.38 50.74 20.92
CA GLU A 203 4.71 52.08 20.40
C GLU A 203 3.55 52.76 19.64
N SER A 204 2.57 52.01 19.13
CA SER A 204 1.42 52.59 18.39
C SER A 204 0.30 53.16 19.28
N LYS A 205 0.37 52.98 20.62
CA LYS A 205 -0.63 53.48 21.58
C LYS A 205 -0.25 54.79 22.28
N ILE A 206 0.94 55.36 22.03
CA ILE A 206 1.40 56.60 22.70
C ILE A 206 1.19 57.86 21.83
N LEU A 207 0.87 57.74 20.53
CA LEU A 207 0.74 58.91 19.62
C LEU A 207 -0.69 59.38 19.29
N LYS A 208 -1.69 59.12 20.16
CA LYS A 208 -3.09 59.52 19.90
C LYS A 208 -3.77 60.36 20.99
N ASN A 209 -3.01 61.22 21.69
CA ASN A 209 -3.60 62.23 22.58
C ASN A 209 -2.86 63.57 22.44
N CYS A 210 -3.40 64.50 21.64
CA CYS A 210 -3.48 65.97 21.90
C CYS A 210 -4.02 66.74 20.66
N PRO A 211 -4.56 67.95 20.83
CA PRO A 211 -5.86 68.38 20.28
C PRO A 211 -5.77 69.14 18.95
N ARG A 212 -6.90 69.19 18.23
CA ARG A 212 -7.09 70.12 17.11
C ARG A 212 -7.45 71.50 17.64
N GLU A 213 -6.52 72.43 17.52
CA GLU A 213 -6.78 73.87 17.45
C GLU A 213 -7.08 74.28 16.00
N LEU A 214 -8.11 75.14 15.86
CA LEU A 214 -8.24 76.30 14.96
C LEU A 214 -8.27 76.04 13.43
N GLU A 215 -8.95 76.80 12.59
CA GLU A 215 -10.08 77.74 12.61
C GLU A 215 -10.33 78.08 11.11
N LEU A 216 -11.48 78.69 10.81
CA LEU A 216 -11.94 79.29 9.53
C LEU A 216 -12.49 78.34 8.44
#